data_AF-A0A645HJ14-F1
#
_entry.id   AF-A0A645HJ14-F1
#
_cell.length_a   1.000
_cell.length_b   1.000
_cell.length_c   1.000
_cell.angle_alpha   90.00
_cell.angle_beta   90.00
_cell.angle_gamma   90.00
#
_symmetry.space_group_name_H-M   'P 1'
#
loop_
_entity.id
_entity.type
_entity.pdbx_description
1 polymer ?
#
loop_
_entity_poly.entity_id
_entity_poly.type
_entity_poly.pdbx_seq_one_letter_code
_entity_poly.pdbx_strand_id
1 'polypeptide(L)'
;MRGADIRVECLLNGVYDMAVVSRLAAESYLAQDGLRITLALGPHTYVGEHQLICRKGESADVKRVGLDNRSADQKIMTEACFGNRDVELIDMPYHESLQRIAKGDVDAVIWNVVAEAELAVLGLEATPLTNDPRFLQATEAVVLTRAEDYAMQQLLRAVVNKEALLAHQQRVANGEQEPSY
;
A
#
# COMPACT_ATOMS: atom_id res chain seq x y z
N MET A 1 -0.81 14.51 4.89
CA MET A 1 -1.53 13.64 5.84
C MET A 1 -1.07 12.21 5.63
N ARG A 2 -0.42 11.58 6.61
CA ARG A 2 0.09 10.19 6.48
C ARG A 2 -0.97 9.23 7.02
N GLY A 3 -1.18 8.12 6.32
CA GLY A 3 -2.14 7.07 6.69
C GLY A 3 -3.43 7.14 5.87
N ALA A 4 -3.86 5.98 5.35
CA ALA A 4 -5.12 5.83 4.64
C ALA A 4 -6.32 6.04 5.58
N ASP A 5 -6.21 5.56 6.83
CA ASP A 5 -7.24 5.64 7.86
C ASP A 5 -7.77 7.07 8.06
N ILE A 6 -6.88 8.05 8.28
CA ILE A 6 -7.26 9.46 8.50
C ILE A 6 -7.89 10.08 7.25
N ARG A 7 -7.41 9.74 6.05
CA ARG A 7 -7.99 10.28 4.80
C ARG A 7 -9.43 9.80 4.61
N VAL A 8 -9.69 8.54 4.95
CA VAL A 8 -11.02 7.94 4.86
C VAL A 8 -11.94 8.51 5.95
N GLU A 9 -11.46 8.69 7.17
CA GLU A 9 -12.20 9.37 8.24
C GLU A 9 -12.60 10.80 7.83
N CYS A 10 -11.68 11.58 7.26
CA CYS A 10 -11.97 12.92 6.76
C CYS A 10 -13.00 12.91 5.61
N LEU A 11 -12.96 11.92 4.71
CA LEU A 11 -13.96 11.75 3.65
C LEU A 11 -15.35 11.49 4.22
N LEU A 12 -15.47 10.57 5.19
CA LEU A 12 -16.71 10.26 5.89
C LEU A 12 -17.28 11.49 6.64
N ASN A 13 -16.39 12.27 7.27
CA ASN A 13 -16.76 13.49 8.00
C ASN A 13 -17.05 14.70 7.10
N GLY A 14 -17.06 14.53 5.77
CA GLY A 14 -17.39 15.62 4.84
C GLY A 14 -16.26 16.65 4.64
N VAL A 15 -15.05 16.38 5.10
CA VAL A 15 -13.89 17.28 4.96
C VAL A 15 -13.33 17.22 3.53
N TYR A 16 -13.37 16.04 2.91
CA TYR A 16 -12.95 15.82 1.53
C TYR A 16 -14.10 15.26 0.69
N ASP A 17 -14.09 15.54 -0.61
CA ASP A 17 -15.07 14.99 -1.55
C ASP A 17 -14.68 13.59 -2.05
N MET A 18 -13.37 13.31 -2.05
CA MET A 18 -12.81 12.02 -2.46
C MET A 18 -11.50 11.71 -1.73
N ALA A 19 -11.13 10.43 -1.67
CA ALA A 19 -9.86 9.97 -1.13
C ALA A 19 -9.21 8.92 -2.03
N VAL A 20 -7.91 9.06 -2.29
CA VAL A 20 -7.10 8.06 -3.00
C VAL A 20 -6.46 7.11 -1.99
N VAL A 21 -6.66 5.81 -2.19
CA VAL A 21 -6.07 4.72 -1.41
C VAL A 21 -5.75 3.53 -2.32
N SER A 22 -5.08 2.50 -1.81
CA SER A 22 -4.94 1.23 -2.52
C SER A 22 -6.30 0.51 -2.60
N ARG A 23 -6.46 -0.39 -3.58
CA ARG A 23 -7.63 -1.28 -3.63
C ARG A 23 -7.71 -2.15 -2.38
N LEU A 24 -6.57 -2.66 -1.91
CA LEU A 24 -6.52 -3.51 -0.72
C LEU A 24 -7.09 -2.80 0.52
N ALA A 25 -6.63 -1.59 0.82
CA ALA A 25 -7.14 -0.81 1.93
C ALA A 25 -8.62 -0.44 1.73
N ALA A 26 -9.01 -0.04 0.50
CA ALA A 26 -10.40 0.28 0.19
C ALA A 26 -11.38 -0.85 0.50
N GLU A 27 -11.05 -2.10 0.15
CA GLU A 27 -11.90 -3.26 0.45
C GLU A 27 -12.13 -3.43 1.96
N SER A 28 -11.14 -3.10 2.79
CA SER A 28 -11.30 -3.13 4.25
C SER A 28 -12.21 -2.02 4.78
N TYR A 29 -12.21 -0.84 4.14
CA TYR A 29 -13.07 0.28 4.53
C TYR A 29 -14.49 0.15 4.01
N LEU A 30 -14.71 -0.51 2.86
CA LEU A 30 -16.05 -0.75 2.31
C LEU A 30 -16.90 -1.66 3.19
N ALA A 31 -16.29 -2.43 4.10
CA ALA A 31 -17.01 -3.16 5.14
C ALA A 31 -17.68 -2.23 6.16
N GLN A 32 -17.26 -0.96 6.24
CA GLN A 32 -17.91 0.08 7.02
C GLN A 32 -18.86 0.83 6.08
N ASP A 33 -20.17 0.76 6.35
CA ASP A 33 -21.18 1.41 5.52
C ASP A 33 -20.86 2.90 5.29
N GLY A 34 -21.11 3.42 4.07
CA GLY A 34 -20.99 4.86 3.76
C GLY A 34 -19.91 5.23 2.75
N LEU A 35 -19.15 4.27 2.21
CA LEU A 35 -18.14 4.51 1.17
C LEU A 35 -18.45 3.76 -0.12
N ARG A 36 -17.88 4.26 -1.22
CA ARG A 36 -17.93 3.61 -2.53
C ARG A 36 -16.63 3.82 -3.29
N ILE A 37 -16.15 2.76 -3.96
CA ILE A 37 -15.12 2.88 -4.99
C ILE A 37 -15.78 3.46 -6.25
N THR A 38 -15.39 4.68 -6.61
CA THR A 38 -15.92 5.40 -7.77
C THR A 38 -15.04 5.21 -9.00
N LEU A 39 -13.73 5.12 -8.81
CA LEU A 39 -12.76 4.84 -9.87
C LEU A 39 -11.77 3.77 -9.39
N ALA A 40 -11.45 2.82 -10.26
CA ALA A 40 -10.45 1.80 -10.06
C ALA A 40 -9.46 1.82 -11.23
N LEU A 41 -8.19 2.06 -10.95
CA LEU A 41 -7.19 2.34 -11.98
C LEU A 41 -6.47 1.08 -12.50
N GLY A 42 -6.61 -0.06 -11.83
CA GLY A 42 -5.91 -1.30 -12.15
C GLY A 42 -4.57 -1.45 -11.43
N PRO A 43 -3.93 -2.63 -11.48
CA PRO A 43 -2.69 -2.90 -10.77
C PRO A 43 -1.53 -1.98 -11.20
N HIS A 44 -0.55 -1.83 -10.33
CA HIS A 44 0.65 -1.00 -10.52
C HIS A 44 0.39 0.50 -10.78
N THR A 45 -0.72 1.03 -10.26
CA THR A 45 -1.10 2.44 -10.42
C THR A 45 -0.99 3.24 -9.12
N TYR A 46 -0.72 2.59 -7.98
CA TYR A 46 -0.55 3.23 -6.67
C TYR A 46 0.90 3.16 -6.17
N VAL A 47 1.38 1.94 -5.92
CA VAL A 47 2.74 1.65 -5.45
C VAL A 47 3.27 0.40 -6.16
N GLY A 48 4.60 0.21 -6.12
CA GLY A 48 5.23 -1.03 -6.56
C GLY A 48 4.81 -2.25 -5.73
N GLU A 49 5.16 -3.44 -6.21
CA GLU A 49 4.89 -4.67 -5.46
C GLU A 49 5.62 -4.68 -4.12
N HIS A 50 4.95 -5.22 -3.10
CA HIS A 50 5.60 -5.41 -1.80
C HIS A 50 6.30 -6.76 -1.76
N GLN A 51 7.37 -6.81 -0.99
CA GLN A 51 8.19 -7.98 -0.79
C GLN A 51 8.37 -8.23 0.70
N LEU A 52 8.60 -9.49 1.07
CA LEU A 52 9.09 -9.85 2.39
C LEU A 52 10.59 -9.56 2.44
N ILE A 53 10.99 -8.64 3.29
CA ILE A 53 12.40 -8.28 3.49
C ILE A 53 12.87 -8.86 4.81
N CYS A 54 13.98 -9.58 4.79
CA CYS A 54 14.60 -10.17 5.97
C CYS A 54 16.12 -10.27 5.78
N ARG A 55 16.84 -10.72 6.80
CA ARG A 55 18.26 -11.05 6.65
C ARG A 55 18.44 -12.25 5.72
N LYS A 56 19.52 -12.23 4.94
CA LYS A 56 19.78 -13.25 3.92
C LYS A 56 19.77 -14.66 4.51
N GLY A 57 18.91 -15.54 3.99
CA GLY A 57 18.77 -16.92 4.45
C GLY A 57 17.98 -17.11 5.75
N GLU A 58 17.38 -16.05 6.32
CA GLU A 58 16.63 -16.13 7.59
C GLU A 58 15.10 -16.05 7.41
N SER A 59 14.59 -16.09 6.17
CA SER A 59 13.14 -16.00 5.89
C SER A 59 12.29 -17.09 6.54
N ALA A 60 12.86 -18.27 6.82
CA ALA A 60 12.17 -19.36 7.51
C ALA A 60 11.98 -19.09 9.02
N ASP A 61 12.95 -18.43 9.66
CA ASP A 61 13.06 -18.30 11.12
C ASP A 61 12.52 -16.97 11.68
N VAL A 62 11.69 -16.28 10.89
CA VAL A 62 11.07 -15.01 11.28
C VAL A 62 10.20 -15.20 12.53
N LYS A 63 10.52 -14.45 13.60
CA LYS A 63 9.77 -14.40 14.87
C LYS A 63 9.30 -12.99 15.24
N ARG A 64 10.00 -11.94 14.83
CA ARG A 64 9.65 -10.54 15.08
C ARG A 64 9.44 -9.82 13.77
N VAL A 65 8.23 -9.35 13.51
CA VAL A 65 7.87 -8.66 12.27
C VAL A 65 7.65 -7.19 12.56
N GLY A 66 8.43 -6.32 11.91
CA GLY A 66 8.24 -4.87 11.98
C GLY A 66 6.97 -4.46 11.25
N LEU A 67 6.20 -3.54 11.86
CA LEU A 67 4.94 -3.06 11.32
C LEU A 67 4.78 -1.56 11.59
N ASP A 68 4.54 -0.74 10.56
CA ASP A 68 4.13 0.65 10.73
C ASP A 68 2.60 0.69 10.81
N ASN A 69 2.06 0.89 12.01
CA ASN A 69 0.62 0.88 12.26
C ASN A 69 -0.19 1.93 11.47
N ARG A 70 0.49 2.91 10.87
CA ARG A 70 -0.10 3.94 10.00
C ARG A 70 -0.32 3.45 8.56
N SER A 71 0.24 2.30 8.18
CA SER A 71 0.08 1.69 6.86
C SER A 71 -1.02 0.63 6.89
N ALA A 72 -2.18 0.95 6.32
CA ALA A 72 -3.30 0.00 6.21
C ALA A 72 -2.91 -1.24 5.38
N ASP A 73 -2.25 -1.05 4.24
CA ASP A 73 -1.77 -2.14 3.39
C ASP A 73 -0.81 -3.06 4.15
N GLN A 74 0.17 -2.49 4.84
CA GLN A 74 1.15 -3.29 5.58
C GLN A 74 0.50 -4.13 6.68
N LYS A 75 -0.49 -3.58 7.42
CA LYS A 75 -1.26 -4.33 8.42
C LYS A 75 -1.95 -5.55 7.78
N ILE A 76 -2.68 -5.33 6.69
CA ILE A 76 -3.45 -6.39 6.02
C ILE A 76 -2.52 -7.45 5.40
N MET A 77 -1.42 -7.03 4.78
CA MET A 77 -0.46 -7.95 4.15
C MET A 77 0.34 -8.74 5.19
N THR A 78 0.73 -8.11 6.30
CA THR A 78 1.41 -8.79 7.41
C THR A 78 0.52 -9.86 8.02
N GLU A 79 -0.76 -9.55 8.26
CA GLU A 79 -1.74 -10.53 8.72
C GLU A 79 -1.91 -11.69 7.71
N ALA A 80 -1.96 -11.38 6.41
CA ALA A 80 -2.05 -12.41 5.37
C ALA A 80 -0.83 -13.35 5.32
N CYS A 81 0.37 -12.82 5.56
CA CYS A 81 1.61 -13.60 5.54
C CYS A 81 1.87 -14.36 6.84
N PHE A 82 1.48 -13.79 7.99
CA PHE A 82 1.94 -14.26 9.30
C PHE A 82 0.81 -14.60 10.29
N GLY A 83 -0.48 -14.37 9.98
CA GLY A 83 -1.58 -14.53 10.94
C GLY A 83 -1.76 -15.96 11.51
N ASN A 84 -1.19 -16.98 10.85
CA ASN A 84 -1.18 -18.36 11.33
C ASN A 84 0.16 -18.78 11.98
N ARG A 85 1.11 -17.86 12.13
CA ARG A 85 2.44 -18.09 12.73
C ARG A 85 2.51 -17.41 14.09
N ASP A 86 3.27 -18.02 15.00
CA ASP A 86 3.62 -17.40 16.28
C ASP A 86 4.73 -16.37 16.04
N VAL A 87 4.33 -15.13 15.72
CA VAL A 87 5.24 -14.00 15.51
C VAL A 87 4.83 -12.82 16.39
N GLU A 88 5.83 -12.09 16.90
CA GLU A 88 5.66 -10.83 17.60
C GLU A 88 5.63 -9.68 16.58
N LEU A 89 4.55 -8.87 16.62
CA LEU A 89 4.46 -7.65 15.81
C LEU A 89 5.09 -6.48 16.56
N ILE A 90 6.13 -5.90 15.99
CA ILE A 90 6.87 -4.78 16.58
C ILE A 90 6.45 -3.49 15.87
N ASP A 91 5.74 -2.61 16.58
CA ASP A 91 5.38 -1.30 16.05
C ASP A 91 6.63 -0.46 15.82
N MET A 92 6.81 0.00 14.59
CA MET A 92 7.95 0.81 14.21
C MET A 92 7.71 1.60 12.93
N PRO A 93 8.32 2.78 12.79
CA PRO A 93 8.15 3.57 11.58
C PRO A 93 8.96 2.95 10.43
N TYR A 94 8.40 2.99 9.23
CA TYR A 94 8.98 2.28 8.09
C TYR A 94 10.42 2.66 7.71
N HIS A 95 10.80 3.91 7.95
CA HIS A 95 12.13 4.42 7.59
C HIS A 95 13.25 3.80 8.43
N GLU A 96 12.90 3.17 9.56
CA GLU A 96 13.84 2.43 10.41
C GLU A 96 13.90 0.94 10.06
N SER A 97 13.00 0.43 9.22
CA SER A 97 12.81 -1.02 8.96
C SER A 97 14.08 -1.73 8.54
N LEU A 98 14.73 -1.26 7.46
CA LEU A 98 15.92 -1.95 6.93
C LEU A 98 17.06 -1.97 7.94
N GLN A 99 17.28 -0.88 8.66
CA GLN A 99 18.34 -0.80 9.67
C GLN A 99 18.06 -1.70 10.87
N ARG A 100 16.81 -1.78 11.34
CA ARG A 100 16.45 -2.63 12.48
C ARG A 100 16.49 -4.12 12.12
N ILE A 101 16.17 -4.49 10.87
CA ILE A 101 16.40 -5.85 10.37
C ILE A 101 17.90 -6.16 10.34
N ALA A 102 18.71 -5.27 9.78
CA ALA A 102 20.17 -5.47 9.71
C ALA A 102 20.83 -5.59 11.10
N LYS A 103 20.32 -4.85 12.10
CA LYS A 103 20.80 -4.93 13.49
C LYS A 103 20.34 -6.18 14.26
N GLY A 104 19.29 -6.86 13.80
CA GLY A 104 18.70 -7.99 14.52
C GLY A 104 17.63 -7.61 15.54
N ASP A 105 17.14 -6.37 15.53
CA ASP A 105 16.07 -5.91 16.43
C ASP A 105 14.70 -6.47 16.01
N VAL A 106 14.51 -6.64 14.70
CA VAL A 106 13.37 -7.32 14.06
C VAL A 106 13.89 -8.29 13.00
N ASP A 107 13.09 -9.28 12.61
CA ASP A 107 13.52 -10.34 11.69
C ASP A 107 13.04 -10.09 10.27
N ALA A 108 11.86 -9.47 10.11
CA ALA A 108 11.33 -9.16 8.80
C ALA A 108 10.40 -7.94 8.77
N VAL A 109 10.15 -7.43 7.56
CA VAL A 109 9.11 -6.43 7.27
C VAL A 109 8.50 -6.73 5.90
N ILE A 110 7.21 -6.44 5.72
CA ILE A 110 6.62 -6.33 4.38
C ILE A 110 6.73 -4.89 3.91
N TRP A 111 7.39 -4.67 2.78
CA TRP A 111 7.63 -3.33 2.24
C TRP A 111 7.78 -3.33 0.72
N ASN A 112 7.49 -2.20 0.07
CA ASN A 112 7.79 -1.98 -1.34
C ASN A 112 9.19 -1.37 -1.50
N VAL A 113 10.23 -2.19 -1.62
CA VAL A 113 11.60 -1.72 -1.89
C VAL A 113 11.92 -1.85 -3.38
N VAL A 114 12.63 -0.85 -3.90
CA VAL A 114 12.93 -0.70 -5.33
C VAL A 114 14.41 -0.98 -5.64
N ALA A 115 15.29 -1.05 -4.64
CA ALA A 115 16.74 -1.17 -4.84
C ALA A 115 17.33 -2.44 -4.18
N GLU A 116 17.40 -3.54 -4.93
CA GLU A 116 18.04 -4.79 -4.48
C GLU A 116 19.52 -4.59 -4.06
N ALA A 117 20.23 -3.67 -4.73
CA ALA A 117 21.61 -3.36 -4.39
C ALA A 117 21.76 -2.79 -2.97
N GLU A 118 20.80 -1.96 -2.52
CA GLU A 118 20.81 -1.41 -1.16
C GLU A 118 20.55 -2.50 -0.12
N LEU A 119 19.65 -3.43 -0.42
CA LEU A 119 19.38 -4.59 0.44
C LEU A 119 20.62 -5.47 0.59
N ALA A 120 21.30 -5.77 -0.52
CA ALA A 120 22.50 -6.61 -0.52
C ALA A 120 23.63 -6.02 0.33
N VAL A 121 23.84 -4.69 0.30
CA VAL A 121 24.84 -3.99 1.13
C VAL A 121 24.53 -4.13 2.63
N LEU A 122 23.26 -4.22 2.99
CA LEU A 122 22.79 -4.41 4.37
C LEU A 122 22.71 -5.89 4.79
N GLY A 123 23.09 -6.84 3.91
CA GLY A 123 22.95 -8.26 4.17
C GLY A 123 21.49 -8.74 4.17
N LEU A 124 20.61 -8.02 3.50
CA LEU A 124 19.18 -8.31 3.41
C LEU A 124 18.82 -8.96 2.07
N GLU A 125 17.71 -9.69 2.07
CA GLU A 125 17.07 -10.23 0.86
C GLU A 125 15.60 -9.84 0.83
N ALA A 126 15.04 -9.76 -0.38
CA ALA A 126 13.62 -9.52 -0.60
C ALA A 126 13.01 -10.67 -1.37
N THR A 127 11.90 -11.20 -0.87
CA THR A 127 11.15 -12.27 -1.50
C THR A 127 9.78 -11.76 -1.98
N PRO A 128 9.41 -11.93 -3.26
CA PRO A 128 8.10 -11.53 -3.76
C PRO A 128 6.95 -12.22 -3.01
N LEU A 129 5.85 -11.48 -2.83
CA LEU A 129 4.62 -11.99 -2.21
C LEU A 129 3.65 -12.41 -3.32
N THR A 130 3.53 -13.72 -3.60
CA THR A 130 2.80 -14.22 -4.78
C THR A 130 1.54 -15.03 -4.49
N ASN A 131 1.31 -15.42 -3.23
CA ASN A 131 0.33 -16.45 -2.89
C ASN A 131 -1.06 -15.90 -2.53
N ASP A 132 -1.26 -14.59 -2.59
CA ASP A 132 -2.51 -13.93 -2.24
C ASP A 132 -2.85 -12.81 -3.23
N PRO A 133 -4.04 -12.81 -3.86
CA PRO A 133 -4.46 -11.74 -4.77
C PRO A 133 -4.52 -10.36 -4.09
N ARG A 134 -4.67 -10.32 -2.76
CA ARG A 134 -4.63 -9.07 -1.97
C ARG A 134 -3.32 -8.30 -2.15
N PHE A 135 -2.21 -9.00 -2.40
CA PHE A 135 -0.92 -8.36 -2.61
C PHE A 135 -0.89 -7.53 -3.90
N LEU A 136 -1.54 -8.01 -4.97
CA LEU A 136 -1.68 -7.25 -6.20
C LEU A 136 -2.65 -6.06 -6.02
N GLN A 137 -3.71 -6.22 -5.24
CA GLN A 137 -4.64 -5.13 -4.90
C GLN A 137 -3.95 -3.97 -4.15
N ALA A 138 -2.88 -4.24 -3.39
CA ALA A 138 -2.10 -3.19 -2.74
C ALA A 138 -1.43 -2.23 -3.75
N THR A 139 -1.21 -2.69 -4.99
CA THR A 139 -0.59 -1.89 -6.06
C THR A 139 -1.60 -1.08 -6.87
N GLU A 140 -2.91 -1.36 -6.74
CA GLU A 140 -3.96 -0.69 -7.49
C GLU A 140 -4.43 0.58 -6.78
N ALA A 141 -4.45 1.71 -7.48
CA ALA A 141 -5.04 2.94 -6.98
C ALA A 141 -6.56 2.94 -7.20
N VAL A 142 -7.30 3.32 -6.17
CA VAL A 142 -8.74 3.57 -6.24
C VAL A 142 -9.09 4.93 -5.66
N VAL A 143 -10.19 5.49 -6.16
CA VAL A 143 -10.79 6.72 -5.63
C VAL A 143 -12.07 6.36 -4.89
N LEU A 144 -12.11 6.69 -3.60
CA LEU A 144 -13.27 6.56 -2.75
C LEU A 144 -14.07 7.86 -2.73
N THR A 145 -15.39 7.75 -2.71
CA THR A 145 -16.32 8.83 -2.33
C THR A 145 -17.25 8.34 -1.23
N ARG A 146 -17.99 9.26 -0.59
CA ARG A 146 -19.17 8.87 0.20
C ARG A 146 -20.19 8.14 -0.68
N ALA A 147 -20.88 7.16 -0.12
CA ALA A 147 -21.79 6.28 -0.86
C ALA A 147 -22.98 7.06 -1.46
N GLU A 148 -23.51 8.02 -0.71
CA GLU A 148 -24.61 8.89 -1.10
C GLU A 148 -24.21 10.11 -1.93
N ASP A 149 -22.91 10.35 -2.16
CA ASP A 149 -22.44 11.49 -2.96
C ASP A 149 -22.48 11.18 -4.47
N TYR A 150 -23.70 11.06 -4.99
CA TYR A 150 -23.93 10.76 -6.41
C TYR A 150 -23.41 11.87 -7.33
N ALA A 151 -23.41 13.13 -6.88
CA ALA A 151 -22.91 14.25 -7.67
C ALA A 151 -21.41 14.11 -7.93
N MET A 152 -20.62 13.84 -6.89
CA MET A 152 -19.18 13.61 -7.05
C MET A 152 -18.89 12.34 -7.87
N GLN A 153 -19.68 11.29 -7.66
CA GLN A 153 -19.56 10.05 -8.44
C GLN A 153 -19.77 10.30 -9.94
N GLN A 154 -20.77 11.09 -10.31
CA GLN A 154 -21.04 11.40 -11.72
C GLN A 154 -20.02 12.36 -12.32
N LEU A 155 -19.55 13.35 -11.54
CA LEU A 155 -18.51 14.27 -11.98
C LEU A 155 -17.24 13.49 -12.35
N LEU A 156 -16.75 12.63 -11.45
CA LEU A 156 -15.57 11.80 -11.70
C LEU A 156 -15.72 10.92 -12.95
N ARG A 157 -16.88 10.30 -13.14
CA ARG A 157 -17.16 9.47 -14.33
C ARG A 157 -17.20 10.29 -15.62
N ALA A 158 -17.65 11.55 -15.56
CA ALA A 158 -17.76 12.41 -16.72
C ALA A 158 -16.42 13.03 -17.13
N VAL A 159 -15.56 13.39 -16.17
CA VAL A 159 -14.32 14.14 -16.44
C VAL A 159 -13.08 13.26 -16.55
N VAL A 160 -13.05 12.10 -15.89
CA VAL A 160 -11.87 11.23 -15.89
C VAL A 160 -11.91 10.25 -17.06
N ASN A 161 -11.05 10.48 -18.05
CA ASN A 161 -10.70 9.46 -19.02
C ASN A 161 -9.58 8.58 -18.44
N LYS A 162 -9.93 7.34 -18.06
CA LYS A 162 -8.99 6.39 -17.44
C LYS A 162 -7.76 6.11 -18.32
N GLU A 163 -7.93 5.90 -19.62
CA GLU A 163 -6.81 5.60 -20.53
C GLU A 163 -5.85 6.79 -20.62
N ALA A 164 -6.37 8.01 -20.75
CA ALA A 164 -5.55 9.21 -20.80
C ALA A 164 -4.80 9.45 -19.47
N LEU A 165 -5.45 9.19 -18.34
CA LEU A 165 -4.84 9.28 -17.01
C LEU A 165 -3.67 8.29 -16.87
N LEU A 166 -3.88 7.02 -17.23
CA LEU A 166 -2.84 5.99 -17.16
C LEU A 166 -1.68 6.29 -18.11
N ALA A 167 -1.97 6.75 -19.33
CA ALA A 167 -0.94 7.17 -20.27
C ALA A 167 -0.11 8.35 -19.73
N HIS A 168 -0.75 9.30 -19.05
CA HIS A 168 -0.03 10.41 -18.40
C HIS A 168 0.85 9.92 -17.25
N GLN A 169 0.32 9.04 -16.38
CA GLN A 169 1.10 8.42 -15.31
C GLN A 169 2.36 7.72 -15.84
N GLN A 170 2.24 6.96 -16.93
CA GLN A 170 3.38 6.28 -17.56
C GLN A 170 4.43 7.26 -18.07
N ARG A 171 4.02 8.33 -18.77
CA ARG A 171 4.96 9.37 -19.23
C ARG A 171 5.71 10.02 -18.08
N VAL A 172 5.02 10.30 -16.97
CA VAL A 172 5.65 10.85 -15.76
C VAL A 172 6.62 9.86 -15.13
N ALA A 173 6.22 8.61 -14.95
CA ALA A 173 7.06 7.57 -14.37
C ALA A 173 8.32 7.27 -15.21
N ASN A 174 8.22 7.39 -16.54
CA ASN A 174 9.33 7.22 -17.47
C ASN A 174 10.23 8.46 -17.60
N GLY A 175 9.88 9.59 -16.97
CA GLY A 175 10.60 10.86 -17.12
C GLY A 175 10.38 11.56 -18.46
N GLU A 176 9.36 11.17 -19.23
CA GLU A 176 8.98 11.78 -20.51
C GLU A 176 8.16 13.07 -20.30
N GLN A 177 7.57 13.25 -19.12
CA GLN A 177 6.75 14.40 -18.76
C GLN A 177 6.95 14.74 -17.27
N GLU A 178 7.13 16.02 -16.94
CA GLU A 178 7.20 16.47 -15.54
C GLU A 178 5.83 16.39 -14.84
N PRO A 179 5.76 15.97 -13.57
CA PRO A 179 4.52 15.95 -12.80
C PRO A 179 4.04 17.37 -12.47
N SER A 180 2.71 17.53 -12.39
CA SER A 180 2.05 18.74 -11.87
C SER A 180 0.80 18.30 -11.09
N TYR A 181 0.77 18.56 -9.78
CA TYR A 181 -0.28 18.12 -8.86
C TYR A 181 -0.52 19.14 -7.75
#